data_AF-A0AAV9VGX7-F1
#
_entry.id   AF-A0AAV9VGX7-F1
#
_cell.length_a   1.000
_cell.length_b   1.000
_cell.length_c   1.000
_cell.angle_alpha   90.00
_cell.angle_beta   90.00
_cell.angle_gamma   90.00
#
_symmetry.space_group_name_H-M   'P 1'
#
loop_
_entity.id
_entity.type
_entity.pdbx_description
1 polymer ?
#
loop_
_entity_poly.entity_id
_entity_poly.type
_entity_poly.pdbx_seq_one_letter_code
_entity_poly.pdbx_strand_id
1 'polypeptide(L)'
;MSASGSSINTAHVTQSSPAIENAIDRSAPNFTAAAEKDETTYFDTNPKPAELEEFSRIAEEFVNLHCSHQRRVVLVTSGGTTVPLENQTVRFIDNFSAGTRGATSAEYFLEAGYAVIFLHRQFSLLPYSRHYSHSTNCFLDFLAEAPTDGSRHTIVAREEYTAKMISVLRKYKHAKREKLLLLLPFTTITSYLFLLRELAMKMRPLGGKALFYLAAAVSDFFVPRERMAEHKIQSGEFAEKDGEMEFINPAGPGSGKKLIIDLDPVPKFLKRLVESWAPEGMIVSFKLETDPKLLIKKCTMALKRYSHHLVIGNLLQHRKYEVVFVDQESTSWLRLPQNAEEETNGGKLPGKQNLEIEALIVPEVVRRHGAMIWHVVAATRSSIGGLPD
;
A
#
# COMPACT_ATOMS: atom_id res chain seq x y z
N MET A 1 -38.17 -6.67 -31.38
CA MET A 1 -37.21 -7.79 -31.35
C MET A 1 -36.15 -7.44 -30.34
N SER A 2 -36.09 -8.18 -29.23
CA SER A 2 -35.22 -7.95 -28.09
C SER A 2 -33.77 -8.26 -28.44
N ALA A 3 -32.91 -7.24 -28.49
CA ALA A 3 -31.46 -7.43 -28.53
C ALA A 3 -30.98 -7.82 -27.13
N SER A 4 -30.84 -9.13 -26.91
CA SER A 4 -30.15 -9.70 -25.76
C SER A 4 -28.67 -9.32 -25.83
N GLY A 5 -28.26 -8.30 -25.07
CA GLY A 5 -26.86 -7.94 -24.95
C GLY A 5 -26.08 -9.11 -24.32
N SER A 6 -25.12 -9.65 -25.05
CA SER A 6 -24.22 -10.69 -24.52
C SER A 6 -23.36 -10.07 -23.43
N SER A 7 -23.74 -10.29 -22.18
CA SER A 7 -22.86 -10.04 -21.04
C SER A 7 -21.74 -11.07 -21.12
N ILE A 8 -20.48 -10.64 -21.14
CA ILE A 8 -19.35 -11.55 -20.98
C ILE A 8 -19.46 -12.10 -19.55
N ASN A 9 -19.93 -13.33 -19.40
CA ASN A 9 -20.08 -13.99 -18.11
C ASN A 9 -18.70 -14.38 -17.57
N THR A 10 -18.04 -13.49 -16.83
CA THR A 10 -16.83 -13.83 -16.08
C THR A 10 -17.16 -14.03 -14.60
N ALA A 11 -17.22 -15.29 -14.18
CA ALA A 11 -17.30 -15.63 -12.76
C ALA A 11 -15.91 -15.49 -12.11
N HIS A 12 -15.67 -14.41 -11.39
CA HIS A 12 -14.44 -14.24 -10.60
C HIS A 12 -14.65 -14.75 -9.17
N VAL A 13 -14.18 -15.96 -8.90
CA VAL A 13 -13.96 -16.44 -7.53
C VAL A 13 -12.72 -15.74 -7.00
N THR A 14 -12.87 -14.99 -5.90
CA THR A 14 -11.72 -14.45 -5.15
C THR A 14 -10.87 -15.62 -4.66
N GLN A 15 -9.53 -15.51 -4.75
CA GLN A 15 -8.63 -16.55 -4.27
C GLN A 15 -9.07 -17.04 -2.88
N SER A 16 -9.34 -18.34 -2.78
CA SER A 16 -9.73 -18.99 -1.53
C SER A 16 -8.65 -18.69 -0.50
N SER A 17 -9.05 -18.11 0.64
CA SER A 17 -8.18 -18.13 1.81
C SER A 17 -8.04 -19.59 2.21
N PRO A 18 -6.83 -20.19 2.22
CA PRO A 18 -6.68 -21.56 2.68
C PRO A 18 -7.22 -21.67 4.11
N ALA A 19 -7.98 -22.73 4.39
CA ALA A 19 -8.53 -22.99 5.71
C ALA A 19 -7.41 -22.95 6.75
N ILE A 20 -7.63 -22.21 7.85
CA ILE A 20 -6.64 -22.01 8.94
C ILE A 20 -6.13 -23.36 9.49
N GLU A 21 -6.99 -24.39 9.44
CA GLU A 21 -6.69 -25.76 9.88
C GLU A 21 -5.51 -26.43 9.12
N ASN A 22 -5.16 -25.92 7.93
CA ASN A 22 -4.04 -26.42 7.12
C ASN A 22 -2.76 -25.57 7.24
N ALA A 23 -2.77 -24.50 8.03
CA ALA A 23 -1.59 -23.66 8.25
C ALA A 23 -0.73 -24.26 9.37
N ILE A 24 0.53 -24.59 9.06
CA ILE A 24 1.51 -24.98 10.08
C ILE A 24 1.73 -23.77 11.00
N ASP A 25 1.49 -23.94 12.31
CA ASP A 25 1.84 -22.96 13.33
C ASP A 25 3.35 -22.70 13.28
N ARG A 26 3.70 -21.47 12.93
CA ARG A 26 5.08 -20.99 12.92
C ARG A 26 5.14 -19.80 13.87
N SER A 27 5.37 -20.09 15.14
CA SER A 27 5.91 -19.10 16.07
C SER A 27 7.29 -18.63 15.56
N ALA A 28 7.29 -17.65 14.66
CA ALA A 28 8.52 -17.10 14.10
C ALA A 28 9.38 -16.48 15.21
N PRO A 29 10.71 -16.67 15.18
CA PRO A 29 11.61 -16.08 16.17
C PRO A 29 11.55 -14.54 16.11
N ASN A 30 11.83 -13.91 17.25
CA ASN A 30 11.93 -12.47 17.35
C ASN A 30 13.16 -11.96 16.58
N PHE A 31 12.94 -11.31 15.45
CA PHE A 31 14.01 -10.58 14.75
C PHE A 31 14.38 -9.30 15.52
N THR A 32 15.66 -8.95 15.65
CA THR A 32 16.17 -7.72 16.28
C THR A 32 16.18 -6.53 15.31
N ALA A 33 16.00 -5.29 15.80
CA ALA A 33 16.06 -4.10 14.94
C ALA A 33 17.42 -4.07 14.19
N ALA A 34 17.42 -3.66 12.92
CA ALA A 34 18.65 -3.61 12.14
C ALA A 34 19.64 -2.62 12.79
N ALA A 35 20.91 -3.00 12.85
CA ALA A 35 21.94 -2.06 13.24
C ALA A 35 22.15 -1.03 12.12
N GLU A 36 22.66 0.15 12.48
CA GLU A 36 23.04 1.22 11.54
C GLU A 36 23.93 0.71 10.40
N LYS A 37 24.81 -0.24 10.72
CA LYS A 37 25.72 -0.90 9.78
C LYS A 37 24.98 -1.78 8.76
N ASP A 38 23.94 -2.51 9.18
CA ASP A 38 23.19 -3.44 8.32
C ASP A 38 22.39 -2.69 7.24
N GLU A 39 21.92 -1.48 7.58
CA GLU A 39 21.10 -0.65 6.68
C GLU A 39 21.94 0.08 5.64
N THR A 40 23.05 0.70 6.07
CA THR A 40 24.04 1.27 5.14
C THR A 40 24.51 0.19 4.17
N THR A 41 24.79 -1.01 4.71
CA THR A 41 25.16 -2.17 3.89
C THR A 41 24.06 -2.53 2.89
N TYR A 42 22.77 -2.49 3.25
CA TYR A 42 21.69 -2.76 2.30
C TYR A 42 21.67 -1.77 1.12
N PHE A 43 21.75 -0.46 1.39
CA PHE A 43 21.73 0.55 0.33
C PHE A 43 23.04 0.61 -0.47
N ASP A 44 24.15 0.14 0.10
CA ASP A 44 25.44 0.07 -0.60
C ASP A 44 25.55 -1.18 -1.49
N THR A 45 24.97 -2.31 -1.06
CA THR A 45 25.04 -3.60 -1.79
C THR A 45 23.92 -3.79 -2.82
N ASN A 46 22.84 -3.00 -2.73
CA ASN A 46 21.72 -3.05 -3.68
C ASN A 46 21.71 -1.77 -4.52
N PRO A 47 21.57 -1.88 -5.87
CA PRO A 47 21.57 -0.71 -6.73
C PRO A 47 20.31 0.13 -6.51
N LYS A 48 20.47 1.46 -6.61
CA LYS A 48 19.34 2.38 -6.68
C LYS A 48 18.47 2.10 -7.93
N PRO A 49 17.14 2.26 -7.84
CA PRO A 49 16.27 2.19 -9.01
C PRO A 49 16.55 3.37 -9.97
N ALA A 50 16.33 3.17 -11.26
CA ALA A 50 16.63 4.15 -12.30
C ALA A 50 15.77 5.43 -12.19
N GLU A 51 14.59 5.30 -11.60
CA GLU A 51 13.62 6.38 -11.44
C GLU A 51 13.89 7.22 -10.17
N LEU A 52 14.88 6.86 -9.34
CA LEU A 52 15.09 7.48 -8.02
C LEU A 52 15.34 8.99 -8.14
N GLU A 53 16.24 9.42 -9.04
CA GLU A 53 16.57 10.85 -9.21
C GLU A 53 15.36 11.66 -9.69
N GLU A 54 14.61 11.12 -10.67
CA GLU A 54 13.42 11.78 -11.19
C GLU A 54 12.36 11.91 -10.10
N PHE A 55 12.10 10.84 -9.36
CA PHE A 55 11.09 10.81 -8.31
C PHE A 55 11.47 11.70 -7.13
N SER A 56 12.76 11.76 -6.79
CA SER A 56 13.31 12.69 -5.81
C SER A 56 13.02 14.14 -6.20
N ARG A 57 13.30 14.54 -7.44
CA ARG A 57 13.07 15.91 -7.94
C ARG A 57 11.59 16.29 -7.92
N ILE A 58 10.71 15.45 -8.46
CA ILE A 58 9.27 15.76 -8.50
C ILE A 58 8.64 15.77 -7.10
N ALA A 59 9.12 14.93 -6.18
CA ALA A 59 8.69 14.95 -4.79
C ALA A 59 9.14 16.22 -4.07
N GLU A 60 10.37 16.68 -4.31
CA GLU A 60 10.89 17.93 -3.76
C GLU A 60 10.08 19.14 -4.24
N GLU A 61 9.76 19.23 -5.54
CA GLU A 61 8.88 20.27 -6.08
C GLU A 61 7.49 20.25 -5.44
N PHE A 62 6.93 19.05 -5.26
CA PHE A 62 5.64 18.85 -4.61
C PHE A 62 5.65 19.27 -3.14
N VAL A 63 6.68 18.88 -2.39
CA VAL A 63 6.85 19.26 -0.98
C VAL A 63 7.02 20.77 -0.85
N ASN A 64 7.89 21.39 -1.66
CA ASN A 64 8.13 22.83 -1.63
C ASN A 64 6.85 23.65 -1.90
N LEU A 65 6.03 23.20 -2.87
CA LEU A 65 4.72 23.80 -3.14
C LEU A 65 3.80 23.75 -1.92
N HIS A 66 3.71 22.62 -1.23
CA HIS A 66 2.79 22.47 -0.10
C HIS A 66 3.33 23.07 1.21
N CYS A 67 4.66 23.17 1.35
CA CYS A 67 5.31 23.96 2.38
C CYS A 67 4.91 25.45 2.28
N SER A 68 4.96 26.04 1.09
CA SER A 68 4.57 27.45 0.90
C SER A 68 3.09 27.70 1.19
N HIS A 69 2.24 26.71 0.89
CA HIS A 69 0.81 26.72 1.24
C HIS A 69 0.50 26.32 2.69
N GLN A 70 1.52 26.04 3.51
CA GLN A 70 1.38 25.61 4.90
C GLN A 70 0.50 24.36 5.07
N ARG A 71 0.39 23.53 4.02
CA ARG A 71 -0.52 22.38 3.93
C ARG A 71 0.12 21.13 4.55
N ARG A 72 -0.72 20.28 5.14
CA ARG A 72 -0.30 18.96 5.62
C ARG A 72 -0.09 18.01 4.44
N VAL A 73 0.99 17.25 4.46
CA VAL A 73 1.33 16.30 3.40
C VAL A 73 1.43 14.91 3.98
N VAL A 74 0.78 13.94 3.34
CA VAL A 74 0.85 12.53 3.72
C VAL A 74 1.54 11.71 2.63
N LEU A 75 2.52 10.89 3.01
CA LEU A 75 3.03 9.80 2.21
C LEU A 75 2.20 8.55 2.50
N VAL A 76 1.38 8.15 1.54
CA VAL A 76 0.62 6.89 1.58
C VAL A 76 1.39 5.85 0.77
N THR A 77 1.81 4.76 1.42
CA THR A 77 2.36 3.61 0.71
C THR A 77 1.26 2.58 0.45
N SER A 78 1.15 2.03 -0.77
CA SER A 78 0.05 1.11 -1.13
C SER A 78 0.51 -0.05 -2.02
N GLY A 79 -0.17 -1.20 -1.92
CA GLY A 79 0.12 -2.39 -2.71
C GLY A 79 1.26 -3.26 -2.14
N GLY A 80 1.58 -4.34 -2.85
CA GLY A 80 2.59 -5.32 -2.46
C GLY A 80 3.95 -5.09 -3.10
N THR A 81 5.03 -5.40 -2.39
CA THR A 81 6.38 -5.47 -2.97
C THR A 81 6.66 -6.86 -3.52
N THR A 82 7.43 -6.93 -4.61
CA THR A 82 8.00 -8.19 -5.11
C THR A 82 9.44 -8.39 -4.68
N VAL A 83 9.84 -9.66 -4.60
CA VAL A 83 11.23 -10.09 -4.44
C VAL A 83 11.62 -10.89 -5.68
N PRO A 84 12.41 -10.31 -6.59
CA PRO A 84 12.99 -11.05 -7.71
C PRO A 84 13.83 -12.23 -7.22
N LEU A 85 13.71 -13.37 -7.91
CA LEU A 85 14.59 -14.53 -7.67
C LEU A 85 15.79 -14.56 -8.61
N GLU A 86 15.70 -13.83 -9.73
CA GLU A 86 16.72 -13.73 -10.78
C GLU A 86 16.89 -12.26 -11.23
N ASN A 87 18.09 -11.85 -11.66
CA ASN A 87 18.35 -10.50 -12.18
C ASN A 87 17.52 -10.25 -13.44
N GLN A 88 17.54 -11.19 -14.39
CA GLN A 88 16.58 -11.24 -15.49
C GLN A 88 15.32 -11.94 -15.02
N THR A 89 14.52 -11.17 -14.27
CA THR A 89 13.41 -11.70 -13.47
C THR A 89 12.37 -12.39 -14.33
N VAL A 90 12.22 -13.70 -14.12
CA VAL A 90 11.09 -14.49 -14.62
C VAL A 90 10.15 -14.85 -13.48
N ARG A 91 10.71 -15.08 -12.28
CA ARG A 91 9.97 -15.45 -11.08
C ARG A 91 10.22 -14.46 -9.97
N PHE A 92 9.21 -14.25 -9.16
CA PHE A 92 9.29 -13.39 -7.98
C PHE A 92 8.34 -13.89 -6.88
N ILE A 93 8.67 -13.55 -5.64
CA ILE A 93 7.75 -13.68 -4.51
C ILE A 93 6.96 -12.37 -4.43
N ASP A 94 5.65 -12.44 -4.23
CA ASP A 94 4.79 -11.26 -4.11
C ASP A 94 4.04 -11.26 -2.77
N ASN A 95 3.99 -10.11 -2.13
CA ASN A 95 3.17 -9.90 -0.94
C ASN A 95 1.79 -9.41 -1.38
N PHE A 96 0.76 -10.23 -1.16
CA PHE A 96 -0.60 -9.92 -1.61
C PHE A 96 -1.14 -8.60 -1.03
N SER A 97 -1.39 -7.62 -1.91
CA SER A 97 -2.15 -6.42 -1.61
C SER A 97 -2.66 -5.75 -2.89
N ALA A 98 -3.98 -5.74 -3.07
CA ALA A 98 -4.62 -5.04 -4.19
C ALA A 98 -4.47 -3.51 -4.14
N GLY A 99 -4.11 -2.96 -2.98
CA GLY A 99 -3.98 -1.50 -2.78
C GLY A 99 -5.27 -0.79 -2.36
N THR A 100 -6.35 -1.52 -2.03
CA THR A 100 -7.65 -0.92 -1.63
C THR A 100 -7.50 0.04 -0.45
N ARG A 101 -6.86 -0.40 0.65
CA ARG A 101 -6.64 0.41 1.84
C ARG A 101 -5.95 1.73 1.50
N GLY A 102 -4.83 1.66 0.79
CA GLY A 102 -4.07 2.85 0.44
C GLY A 102 -4.86 3.78 -0.48
N ALA A 103 -5.41 3.26 -1.58
CA ALA A 103 -6.14 4.05 -2.56
C ALA A 103 -7.37 4.74 -1.96
N THR A 104 -8.17 4.02 -1.15
CA THR A 104 -9.32 4.59 -0.44
C THR A 104 -8.85 5.63 0.60
N SER A 105 -7.80 5.33 1.38
CA SER A 105 -7.30 6.27 2.40
C SER A 105 -6.81 7.58 1.78
N ALA A 106 -6.15 7.52 0.62
CA ALA A 106 -5.70 8.70 -0.11
C ALA A 106 -6.87 9.60 -0.53
N GLU A 107 -8.00 9.04 -0.99
CA GLU A 107 -9.21 9.83 -1.29
C GLU A 107 -9.71 10.57 -0.05
N TYR A 108 -9.82 9.89 1.10
CA TYR A 108 -10.24 10.53 2.35
C TYR A 108 -9.23 11.55 2.88
N PHE A 109 -7.93 11.36 2.69
CA PHE A 109 -6.92 12.36 3.07
C PHE A 109 -7.03 13.62 2.21
N LEU A 110 -7.24 13.47 0.90
CA LEU A 110 -7.49 14.60 -0.01
C LEU A 110 -8.74 15.37 0.42
N GLU A 111 -9.81 14.68 0.80
CA GLU A 111 -11.05 15.28 1.33
C GLU A 111 -10.84 15.98 2.67
N ALA A 112 -9.92 15.47 3.51
CA ALA A 112 -9.50 16.11 4.75
C ALA A 112 -8.52 17.28 4.56
N GLY A 113 -8.24 17.69 3.31
CA GLY A 113 -7.41 18.85 2.98
C GLY A 113 -5.90 18.59 2.92
N TYR A 114 -5.46 17.33 2.96
CA TYR A 114 -4.05 16.98 2.78
C TYR A 114 -3.67 17.02 1.30
N ALA A 115 -2.38 17.24 1.05
CA ALA A 115 -1.76 16.78 -0.18
C ALA A 115 -1.19 15.37 0.03
N VAL A 116 -1.26 14.53 -1.00
CA VAL A 116 -0.93 13.11 -0.93
C VAL A 116 0.18 12.76 -1.90
N ILE A 117 1.28 12.21 -1.37
CA ILE A 117 2.25 11.45 -2.14
C ILE A 117 1.83 9.99 -2.06
N PHE A 118 1.51 9.38 -3.19
CA PHE A 118 0.99 8.01 -3.29
C PHE A 118 2.06 7.09 -3.89
N LEU A 119 2.92 6.55 -3.03
CA LEU A 119 3.92 5.56 -3.38
C LEU A 119 3.24 4.19 -3.49
N HIS A 120 3.11 3.62 -4.69
CA HIS A 120 2.21 2.49 -4.91
C HIS A 120 2.81 1.41 -5.81
N ARG A 121 2.38 0.16 -5.61
CA ARG A 121 2.72 -0.94 -6.54
C ARG A 121 2.20 -0.63 -7.93
N GLN A 122 3.05 -0.68 -8.95
CA GLN A 122 2.65 -0.52 -10.34
C GLN A 122 1.49 -1.47 -10.67
N PHE A 123 0.46 -0.93 -11.34
CA PHE A 123 -0.78 -1.61 -11.70
C PHE A 123 -1.69 -2.02 -10.52
N SER A 124 -1.40 -1.61 -9.29
CA SER A 124 -2.35 -1.71 -8.18
C SER A 124 -3.44 -0.62 -8.25
N LEU A 125 -4.41 -0.70 -7.34
CA LEU A 125 -5.48 0.30 -7.24
C LEU A 125 -4.92 1.71 -6.98
N LEU A 126 -5.37 2.69 -7.76
CA LEU A 126 -5.04 4.11 -7.58
C LEU A 126 -6.26 4.88 -7.06
N PRO A 127 -6.06 5.99 -6.34
CA PRO A 127 -7.15 6.87 -5.93
C PRO A 127 -7.98 7.30 -7.13
N TYR A 128 -9.31 7.31 -6.97
CA TYR A 128 -10.32 7.60 -7.99
C TYR A 128 -10.46 6.55 -9.10
N SER A 129 -9.38 6.00 -9.65
CA SER A 129 -9.48 4.96 -10.68
C SER A 129 -10.01 3.63 -10.14
N ARG A 130 -9.74 3.34 -8.86
CA ARG A 130 -10.20 2.15 -8.12
C ARG A 130 -11.71 1.90 -8.12
N HIS A 131 -12.51 2.91 -8.48
CA HIS A 131 -13.97 2.75 -8.63
C HIS A 131 -14.34 2.02 -9.93
N TYR A 132 -13.38 1.84 -10.84
CA TYR A 132 -13.54 1.26 -12.18
C TYR A 132 -12.49 0.18 -12.49
N SER A 133 -11.28 0.28 -11.93
CA SER A 133 -10.24 -0.75 -12.07
C SER A 133 -10.48 -1.86 -11.04
N HIS A 134 -10.54 -3.11 -11.52
CA HIS A 134 -10.85 -4.32 -10.73
C HIS A 134 -12.31 -4.44 -10.23
N SER A 135 -13.26 -3.68 -10.79
CA SER A 135 -14.66 -4.10 -10.76
C SER A 135 -14.82 -5.39 -11.57
N THR A 136 -15.83 -6.20 -11.23
CA THR A 136 -16.30 -7.30 -12.11
C THR A 136 -16.65 -6.81 -13.51
N ASN A 137 -16.96 -5.52 -13.63
CA ASN A 137 -17.33 -4.87 -14.88
C ASN A 137 -16.09 -4.34 -15.59
N CYS A 138 -16.02 -4.58 -16.90
CA CYS A 138 -15.07 -3.97 -17.80
C CYS A 138 -15.27 -2.44 -17.84
N PHE A 139 -14.23 -1.66 -18.15
CA PHE A 139 -14.35 -0.21 -18.33
C PHE A 139 -15.44 0.17 -19.35
N LEU A 140 -15.58 -0.62 -20.42
CA LEU A 140 -16.59 -0.37 -21.45
C LEU A 140 -18.02 -0.58 -20.96
N ASP A 141 -18.24 -1.36 -19.90
CA ASP A 141 -19.58 -1.61 -19.34
C ASP A 141 -20.19 -0.37 -18.67
N PHE A 142 -19.35 0.64 -18.36
CA PHE A 142 -19.78 1.92 -17.81
C PHE A 142 -20.26 2.90 -18.89
N LEU A 143 -20.00 2.60 -20.17
CA LEU A 143 -20.24 3.49 -21.29
C LEU A 143 -21.51 3.08 -22.07
N ALA A 144 -22.16 4.05 -22.68
CA ALA A 144 -23.26 3.88 -23.61
C ALA A 144 -23.12 4.88 -24.77
N GLU A 145 -23.70 4.56 -25.92
CA GLU A 145 -23.86 5.53 -26.99
C GLU A 145 -25.01 6.48 -26.66
N ALA A 146 -24.78 7.79 -26.83
CA ALA A 146 -25.83 8.78 -26.69
C ALA A 146 -26.86 8.63 -27.84
N PRO A 147 -28.14 8.96 -27.62
CA PRO A 147 -29.11 9.06 -28.70
C PRO A 147 -28.59 9.99 -29.79
N THR A 148 -28.59 9.54 -31.04
CA THR A 148 -28.06 10.29 -32.19
C THR A 148 -29.04 11.41 -32.57
N ASP A 149 -28.59 12.67 -32.56
CA ASP A 149 -29.36 13.80 -33.13
C ASP A 149 -28.98 14.15 -34.59
N GLY A 150 -28.10 13.36 -35.20
CA GLY A 150 -27.49 13.65 -36.50
C GLY A 150 -26.23 12.80 -36.76
N SER A 151 -25.25 13.35 -37.49
CA SER A 151 -24.03 12.65 -37.95
C SER A 151 -22.93 12.45 -36.89
N ARG A 152 -23.19 12.76 -35.62
CA ARG A 152 -22.16 12.79 -34.57
C ARG A 152 -22.38 11.68 -33.53
N HIS A 153 -21.49 10.69 -33.53
CA HIS A 153 -21.46 9.64 -32.50
C HIS A 153 -20.83 10.19 -31.22
N THR A 154 -21.55 10.09 -30.09
CA THR A 154 -21.07 10.52 -28.78
C THR A 154 -21.19 9.38 -27.79
N ILE A 155 -20.14 9.16 -26.98
CA ILE A 155 -20.14 8.18 -25.89
C ILE A 155 -20.43 8.91 -24.58
N VAL A 156 -21.36 8.37 -23.80
CA VAL A 156 -21.76 8.87 -22.48
C VAL A 156 -21.62 7.78 -21.42
N ALA A 157 -21.61 8.15 -20.15
CA ALA A 157 -21.74 7.18 -19.07
C ALA A 157 -23.19 6.65 -19.01
N ARG A 158 -23.36 5.37 -18.70
CA ARG A 158 -24.70 4.81 -18.43
C ARG A 158 -25.32 5.50 -17.23
N GLU A 159 -26.62 5.75 -17.31
CA GLU A 159 -27.39 6.49 -16.31
C GLU A 159 -27.20 5.97 -14.89
N GLU A 160 -27.17 4.64 -14.72
CA GLU A 160 -26.96 3.96 -13.43
C GLU A 160 -25.61 4.28 -12.75
N TYR A 161 -24.58 4.67 -13.51
CA TYR A 161 -23.25 5.02 -12.99
C TYR A 161 -22.99 6.53 -12.99
N THR A 162 -23.75 7.31 -13.76
CA THR A 162 -23.51 8.75 -14.01
C THR A 162 -23.32 9.55 -12.73
N ALA A 163 -24.21 9.42 -11.75
CA ALA A 163 -24.12 10.19 -10.50
C ALA A 163 -22.81 9.93 -9.74
N LYS A 164 -22.42 8.66 -9.60
CA LYS A 164 -21.16 8.27 -8.94
C LYS A 164 -19.95 8.72 -9.76
N MET A 165 -19.97 8.54 -11.08
CA MET A 165 -18.88 8.94 -11.96
C MET A 165 -18.64 10.45 -11.96
N ILE A 166 -19.70 11.26 -11.97
CA ILE A 166 -19.59 12.72 -11.85
C ILE A 166 -18.94 13.12 -10.52
N SER A 167 -19.35 12.50 -9.42
CA SER A 167 -18.78 12.76 -8.10
C SER A 167 -17.28 12.47 -8.07
N VAL A 168 -16.86 11.27 -8.51
CA VAL A 168 -15.45 10.86 -8.58
C VAL A 168 -14.66 11.76 -9.53
N LEU A 169 -15.21 12.08 -10.70
CA LEU A 169 -14.57 12.93 -11.70
C LEU A 169 -14.32 14.35 -11.16
N ARG A 170 -15.28 14.93 -10.42
CA ARG A 170 -15.12 16.24 -9.80
C ARG A 170 -13.99 16.24 -8.77
N LYS A 171 -13.94 15.23 -7.89
CA LYS A 171 -12.86 15.05 -6.90
C LYS A 171 -11.50 14.90 -7.58
N TYR A 172 -11.40 14.04 -8.59
CA TYR A 172 -10.17 13.86 -9.37
C TYR A 172 -9.70 15.15 -10.07
N LYS A 173 -10.62 15.85 -10.76
CA LYS A 173 -10.29 17.13 -11.43
C LYS A 173 -9.85 18.20 -10.43
N HIS A 174 -10.45 18.24 -9.24
CA HIS A 174 -10.03 19.12 -8.16
C HIS A 174 -8.61 18.78 -7.69
N ALA A 175 -8.34 17.52 -7.35
CA ALA A 175 -7.00 17.09 -6.93
C ALA A 175 -5.92 17.40 -7.97
N LYS A 176 -6.23 17.24 -9.27
CA LYS A 176 -5.31 17.56 -10.37
C LYS A 176 -5.07 19.07 -10.50
N ARG A 177 -6.13 19.88 -10.48
CA ARG A 177 -6.04 21.34 -10.62
C ARG A 177 -5.27 21.97 -9.47
N GLU A 178 -5.54 21.54 -8.25
CA GLU A 178 -4.90 22.04 -7.03
C GLU A 178 -3.54 21.37 -6.73
N LYS A 179 -3.06 20.49 -7.64
CA LYS A 179 -1.81 19.73 -7.49
C LYS A 179 -1.69 19.00 -6.14
N LEU A 180 -2.76 18.36 -5.70
CA LEU A 180 -2.87 17.72 -4.39
C LEU A 180 -2.43 16.25 -4.38
N LEU A 181 -2.27 15.61 -5.54
CA LEU A 181 -1.96 14.18 -5.63
C LEU A 181 -0.74 13.94 -6.52
N LEU A 182 0.29 13.30 -5.98
CA LEU A 182 1.48 12.82 -6.69
C LEU A 182 1.49 11.29 -6.68
N LEU A 183 1.55 10.65 -7.85
CA LEU A 183 1.56 9.19 -7.98
C LEU A 183 2.97 8.71 -8.32
N LEU A 184 3.57 7.86 -7.48
CA LEU A 184 4.92 7.32 -7.67
C LEU A 184 4.87 5.79 -7.65
N PRO A 185 5.08 5.09 -8.78
CA PRO A 185 5.04 3.64 -8.82
C PRO A 185 6.31 2.99 -8.24
N PHE A 186 6.18 1.79 -7.67
CA PHE A 186 7.28 0.87 -7.36
C PHE A 186 6.86 -0.56 -7.72
N THR A 187 7.82 -1.48 -7.77
CA THR A 187 7.52 -2.91 -7.98
C THR A 187 8.23 -3.78 -6.95
N THR A 188 9.56 -3.67 -6.87
CA THR A 188 10.38 -4.51 -5.99
C THR A 188 10.50 -3.93 -4.58
N ILE A 189 10.86 -4.78 -3.62
CA ILE A 189 11.21 -4.36 -2.26
C ILE A 189 12.36 -3.35 -2.26
N THR A 190 13.38 -3.55 -3.08
CA THR A 190 14.52 -2.64 -3.20
C THR A 190 14.08 -1.26 -3.68
N SER A 191 13.28 -1.20 -4.76
CA SER A 191 12.73 0.07 -5.26
C SER A 191 11.90 0.78 -4.19
N TYR A 192 11.03 0.05 -3.49
CA TYR A 192 10.24 0.59 -2.40
C TYR A 192 11.10 1.20 -1.29
N LEU A 193 12.16 0.52 -0.85
CA LEU A 193 13.01 1.00 0.25
C LEU A 193 13.83 2.24 -0.12
N PHE A 194 14.41 2.27 -1.33
CA PHE A 194 15.11 3.46 -1.83
C PHE A 194 14.17 4.66 -1.93
N LEU A 195 12.99 4.47 -2.53
CA LEU A 195 12.00 5.53 -2.68
C LEU A 195 11.44 5.99 -1.33
N LEU A 196 11.14 5.07 -0.41
CA LEU A 196 10.66 5.44 0.93
C LEU A 196 11.68 6.29 1.69
N ARG A 197 12.96 5.91 1.65
CA ARG A 197 14.05 6.67 2.27
C ARG A 197 14.14 8.07 1.69
N GLU A 198 14.21 8.17 0.37
CA GLU A 198 14.35 9.43 -0.35
C GLU A 198 13.17 10.37 -0.08
N LEU A 199 11.94 9.87 -0.21
CA LEU A 199 10.73 10.64 0.05
C LEU A 199 10.65 11.10 1.51
N ALA A 200 11.00 10.24 2.46
CA ALA A 200 11.03 10.63 3.88
C ALA A 200 11.99 11.78 4.14
N MET A 201 13.19 11.74 3.54
CA MET A 201 14.17 12.82 3.65
C MET A 201 13.69 14.10 2.97
N LYS A 202 13.07 14.01 1.78
CA LYS A 202 12.49 15.16 1.07
C LYS A 202 11.31 15.79 1.79
N MET A 203 10.59 15.04 2.63
CA MET A 203 9.48 15.56 3.42
C MET A 203 9.90 16.27 4.72
N ARG A 204 11.18 16.23 5.12
CA ARG A 204 11.69 16.89 6.33
C ARG A 204 11.28 18.38 6.47
N PRO A 205 11.30 19.22 5.41
CA PRO A 205 10.91 20.63 5.52
C PRO A 205 9.47 20.88 6.00
N LEU A 206 8.61 19.86 5.95
CA LEU A 206 7.24 19.95 6.47
C LEU A 206 7.17 19.87 8.00
N GLY A 207 8.23 19.39 8.66
CA GLY A 207 8.29 19.14 10.10
C GLY A 207 7.08 18.32 10.57
N GLY A 208 6.45 18.78 11.65
CA GLY A 208 5.23 18.18 12.20
C GLY A 208 4.01 18.12 11.27
N LYS A 209 4.04 18.70 10.07
CA LYS A 209 2.96 18.60 9.07
C LYS A 209 3.10 17.40 8.13
N ALA A 210 4.21 16.67 8.21
CA ALA A 210 4.42 15.41 7.50
C ALA A 210 3.72 14.24 8.22
N LEU A 211 2.98 13.44 7.46
CA LEU A 211 2.39 12.18 7.91
C LEU A 211 2.88 11.02 7.03
N PHE A 212 3.28 9.92 7.64
CA PHE A 212 3.63 8.67 6.97
C PHE A 212 2.55 7.64 7.27
N TYR A 213 1.84 7.20 6.24
CA TYR A 213 0.77 6.21 6.32
C TYR A 213 1.20 4.95 5.57
N LEU A 214 1.86 4.04 6.29
CA LEU A 214 2.59 2.92 5.72
C LEU A 214 1.72 1.67 5.53
N ALA A 215 0.80 1.71 4.55
CA ALA A 215 -0.14 0.64 4.26
C ALA A 215 0.32 -0.39 3.19
N ALA A 216 1.58 -0.32 2.74
CA ALA A 216 2.12 -1.29 1.78
C ALA A 216 2.38 -2.65 2.43
N ALA A 217 2.16 -3.72 1.68
CA ALA A 217 2.53 -5.08 2.09
C ALA A 217 3.99 -5.33 1.70
N VAL A 218 4.89 -4.94 2.60
CA VAL A 218 6.34 -5.02 2.42
C VAL A 218 6.83 -6.44 2.70
N SER A 219 7.69 -6.96 1.83
CA SER A 219 8.30 -8.29 1.99
C SER A 219 9.22 -8.31 3.21
N ASP A 220 9.06 -9.33 4.06
CA ASP A 220 9.89 -9.52 5.26
C ASP A 220 11.23 -10.18 4.96
N PHE A 221 11.35 -10.80 3.78
CA PHE A 221 12.52 -11.53 3.31
C PHE A 221 12.88 -11.10 1.88
N PHE A 222 14.15 -11.22 1.50
CA PHE A 222 14.66 -10.90 0.16
C PHE A 222 15.82 -11.81 -0.25
N VAL A 223 16.18 -11.83 -1.54
CA VAL A 223 17.39 -12.49 -2.04
C VAL A 223 18.48 -11.43 -2.17
N PRO A 224 19.62 -11.54 -1.44
CA PRO A 224 20.75 -10.64 -1.64
C PRO A 224 21.27 -10.74 -3.07
N ARG A 225 21.63 -9.59 -3.64
CA ARG A 225 22.05 -9.51 -5.05
C ARG A 225 23.24 -10.42 -5.38
N GLU A 226 24.20 -10.53 -4.46
CA GLU A 226 25.39 -11.37 -4.60
C GLU A 226 25.07 -12.86 -4.77
N ARG A 227 23.87 -13.29 -4.33
CA ARG A 227 23.39 -14.67 -4.44
C ARG A 227 22.28 -14.84 -5.48
N MET A 228 21.92 -13.78 -6.21
CA MET A 228 20.86 -13.83 -7.19
C MET A 228 21.37 -14.43 -8.51
N ALA A 229 20.62 -15.39 -9.06
CA ALA A 229 20.94 -15.95 -10.37
C ALA A 229 20.75 -14.90 -11.47
N GLU A 230 21.65 -14.86 -12.47
CA GLU A 230 21.51 -13.89 -13.57
C GLU A 230 20.29 -14.21 -14.44
N HIS A 231 20.12 -15.49 -14.78
CA HIS A 231 19.07 -15.99 -15.67
C HIS A 231 18.08 -16.90 -14.94
N LYS A 232 16.95 -17.18 -15.61
CA LYS A 232 15.89 -18.09 -15.16
C LYS A 232 16.45 -19.36 -14.52
N ILE A 233 16.07 -19.64 -13.28
CA ILE A 233 16.43 -20.89 -12.59
C ILE A 233 15.81 -22.08 -13.36
N GLN A 234 16.64 -23.05 -13.77
CA GLN A 234 16.21 -24.16 -14.60
C GLN A 234 15.61 -25.31 -13.76
N SER A 235 14.58 -25.99 -14.29
CA SER A 235 13.91 -27.13 -13.64
C SER A 235 14.59 -28.48 -13.92
N GLY A 236 15.69 -28.48 -14.66
CA GLY A 236 16.50 -29.65 -14.98
C GLY A 236 17.93 -29.23 -15.29
N GLU A 237 18.86 -30.17 -15.14
CA GLU A 237 20.22 -29.99 -15.62
C GLU A 237 20.22 -30.31 -17.12
N PHE A 238 20.71 -29.39 -17.93
CA PHE A 238 21.02 -29.65 -19.32
C PHE A 238 22.51 -29.91 -19.38
N ALA A 239 22.92 -31.06 -19.91
CA ALA A 239 24.33 -31.26 -20.25
C ALA A 239 24.47 -31.30 -21.77
N GLU A 240 25.50 -30.62 -22.24
CA GLU A 240 25.93 -30.75 -23.62
C GLU A 240 26.72 -32.06 -23.75
N LYS A 241 26.20 -32.98 -24.55
CA LYS A 241 26.92 -34.18 -24.97
C LYS A 241 26.95 -34.17 -26.50
N ASP A 242 28.15 -34.27 -27.07
CA ASP A 242 28.38 -34.36 -28.51
C ASP A 242 27.67 -33.27 -29.36
N GLY A 243 27.57 -32.05 -28.82
CA GLY A 243 26.95 -30.91 -29.52
C GLY A 243 25.42 -30.89 -29.49
N GLU A 244 24.78 -31.83 -28.80
CA GLU A 244 23.35 -31.84 -28.52
C GLU A 244 23.07 -31.58 -27.03
N MET A 245 22.04 -30.77 -26.75
CA MET A 245 21.56 -30.54 -25.38
C MET A 245 20.72 -31.74 -24.94
N GLU A 246 21.30 -32.63 -24.14
CA GLU A 246 20.57 -33.71 -23.50
C GLU A 246 19.97 -33.24 -22.17
N PHE A 247 18.70 -33.56 -21.96
CA PHE A 247 18.04 -33.32 -20.68
C PHE A 247 18.50 -34.36 -19.67
N ILE A 248 19.32 -33.97 -18.71
CA ILE A 248 19.67 -34.84 -17.59
C ILE A 248 18.49 -34.86 -16.62
N ASN A 249 17.88 -36.04 -16.47
CA ASN A 249 17.02 -36.34 -15.33
C ASN A 249 17.91 -36.84 -14.17
N PRO A 250 18.19 -36.02 -13.13
CA PRO A 250 19.09 -36.40 -12.05
C PRO A 250 18.40 -37.28 -10.99
N ALA A 251 17.20 -37.80 -11.27
CA ALA A 251 16.30 -38.37 -10.27
C ALA A 251 15.63 -39.65 -10.79
N GLY A 252 15.90 -40.77 -10.13
CA GLY A 252 15.16 -42.03 -10.31
C GLY A 252 13.67 -41.89 -9.94
N PRO A 253 12.83 -42.87 -10.33
CA PRO A 253 11.39 -42.81 -10.16
C PRO A 253 11.03 -42.67 -8.67
N GLY A 254 10.44 -41.53 -8.29
CA GLY A 254 9.94 -41.26 -6.92
C GLY A 254 10.65 -40.14 -6.15
N SER A 255 11.78 -39.60 -6.64
CA SER A 255 12.40 -38.40 -6.04
C SER A 255 11.94 -37.15 -6.78
N GLY A 256 10.93 -36.46 -6.26
CA GLY A 256 10.50 -35.18 -6.83
C GLY A 256 11.66 -34.17 -6.80
N LYS A 257 11.99 -33.56 -7.93
CA LYS A 257 12.94 -32.44 -8.00
C LYS A 257 12.43 -31.31 -7.10
N LYS A 258 13.17 -30.97 -6.05
CA LYS A 258 12.83 -29.89 -5.11
C LYS A 258 13.52 -28.60 -5.51
N LEU A 259 12.79 -27.48 -5.48
CA LEU A 259 13.36 -26.13 -5.53
C LEU A 259 13.46 -25.61 -4.10
N ILE A 260 14.68 -25.29 -3.65
CA ILE A 260 14.95 -24.66 -2.35
C ILE A 260 15.35 -23.21 -2.63
N ILE A 261 14.69 -22.27 -1.96
CA ILE A 261 14.96 -20.83 -2.08
C ILE A 261 15.36 -20.33 -0.70
N ASP A 262 16.61 -19.90 -0.58
CA ASP A 262 17.13 -19.28 0.64
C ASP A 262 16.92 -17.76 0.57
N LEU A 263 16.30 -17.21 1.61
CA LEU A 263 15.98 -15.79 1.71
C LEU A 263 16.52 -15.21 3.01
N ASP A 264 17.03 -13.98 2.94
CA ASP A 264 17.49 -13.24 4.11
C ASP A 264 16.40 -12.30 4.62
N PRO A 265 16.33 -12.04 5.93
CA PRO A 265 15.40 -11.07 6.47
C PRO A 265 15.73 -9.67 5.95
N VAL A 266 14.71 -8.92 5.51
CA VAL A 266 14.85 -7.51 5.15
C VAL A 266 15.19 -6.70 6.41
N PRO A 267 16.20 -5.82 6.38
CA PRO A 267 16.52 -4.94 7.49
C PRO A 267 15.30 -4.11 7.93
N LYS A 268 15.19 -3.80 9.23
CA LYS A 268 13.98 -3.18 9.77
C LYS A 268 14.08 -1.66 9.80
N PHE A 269 13.91 -1.06 8.62
CA PHE A 269 14.06 0.36 8.33
C PHE A 269 13.07 1.31 9.04
N LEU A 270 11.95 0.82 9.60
CA LEU A 270 10.98 1.68 10.30
C LEU A 270 11.61 2.45 11.46
N LYS A 271 12.60 1.86 12.15
CA LYS A 271 13.30 2.54 13.23
C LYS A 271 14.02 3.79 12.72
N ARG A 272 14.67 3.72 11.57
CA ARG A 272 15.34 4.87 10.93
C ARG A 272 14.41 5.91 10.39
N LEU A 273 13.26 5.49 9.88
CA LEU A 273 12.25 6.44 9.47
C LEU A 273 11.91 7.39 10.62
N VAL A 274 11.76 6.84 11.83
CA VAL A 274 11.49 7.58 13.06
C VAL A 274 12.71 8.35 13.57
N GLU A 275 13.88 7.71 13.67
CA GLU A 275 15.03 8.32 14.36
C GLU A 275 15.86 9.27 13.47
N SER A 276 15.81 9.08 12.15
CA SER A 276 16.72 9.75 11.22
C SER A 276 15.99 10.41 10.05
N TRP A 277 15.21 9.66 9.26
CA TRP A 277 14.74 10.17 7.98
C TRP A 277 13.65 11.24 8.12
N ALA A 278 12.72 11.09 9.05
CA ALA A 278 11.64 12.05 9.28
C ALA A 278 11.24 12.13 10.77
N PRO A 279 12.12 12.66 11.65
CA PRO A 279 11.92 12.61 13.10
C PRO A 279 10.75 13.45 13.61
N GLU A 280 10.39 14.52 12.90
CA GLU A 280 9.28 15.39 13.29
C GLU A 280 7.92 14.93 12.74
N GLY A 281 7.91 14.01 11.77
CA GLY A 281 6.68 13.57 11.12
C GLY A 281 5.90 12.56 11.95
N MET A 282 4.56 12.60 11.85
CA MET A 282 3.73 11.53 12.41
C MET A 282 3.90 10.26 11.58
N ILE A 283 4.14 9.11 12.22
CA ILE A 283 4.36 7.83 11.55
C ILE A 283 3.33 6.81 12.01
N VAL A 284 2.53 6.34 11.06
CA VAL A 284 1.47 5.34 11.22
C VAL A 284 1.85 4.10 10.41
N SER A 285 1.94 2.95 11.08
CA SER A 285 2.21 1.67 10.43
C SER A 285 1.02 0.73 10.48
N PHE A 286 0.99 -0.26 9.59
CA PHE A 286 -0.04 -1.30 9.57
C PHE A 286 0.50 -2.65 10.04
N LYS A 287 -0.37 -3.42 10.71
CA LYS A 287 -0.08 -4.80 11.09
C LYS A 287 -1.23 -5.72 10.68
N LEU A 288 -0.96 -6.55 9.68
CA LEU A 288 -1.85 -7.62 9.25
C LEU A 288 -1.50 -8.89 10.02
N GLU A 289 -2.49 -9.53 10.65
CA GLU A 289 -2.35 -10.86 11.25
C GLU A 289 -3.53 -11.74 10.82
N THR A 290 -3.38 -13.05 10.97
CA THR A 290 -4.45 -14.03 10.75
C THR A 290 -4.94 -14.66 12.05
N ASP A 291 -4.14 -14.57 13.12
CA ASP A 291 -4.49 -15.02 14.47
C ASP A 291 -4.88 -13.82 15.37
N PRO A 292 -6.14 -13.73 15.84
CA PRO A 292 -6.60 -12.72 16.78
C PRO A 292 -5.74 -12.58 18.04
N LYS A 293 -5.17 -13.69 18.54
CA LYS A 293 -4.35 -13.71 19.76
C LYS A 293 -3.00 -13.00 19.58
N LEU A 294 -2.51 -12.93 18.34
CA LEU A 294 -1.23 -12.31 18.02
C LEU A 294 -1.35 -10.82 17.69
N LEU A 295 -2.50 -10.36 17.22
CA LEU A 295 -2.67 -9.01 16.67
C LEU A 295 -2.19 -7.90 17.61
N ILE A 296 -2.79 -7.80 18.80
CA ILE A 296 -2.44 -6.73 19.76
C ILE A 296 -0.99 -6.87 20.20
N LYS A 297 -0.55 -8.09 20.51
CA LYS A 297 0.84 -8.37 20.92
C LYS A 297 1.84 -7.89 19.87
N LYS A 298 1.59 -8.19 18.59
CA LYS A 298 2.45 -7.78 17.46
C LYS A 298 2.42 -6.27 17.22
N CYS A 299 1.26 -5.62 17.42
CA CYS A 299 1.15 -4.17 17.37
C CYS A 299 1.97 -3.50 18.48
N THR A 300 1.80 -3.92 19.73
CA THR A 300 2.56 -3.37 20.87
C THR A 300 4.06 -3.62 20.73
N MET A 301 4.48 -4.79 20.22
CA MET A 301 5.89 -5.05 19.94
C MET A 301 6.44 -4.12 18.85
N ALA A 302 5.67 -3.82 17.80
CA ALA A 302 6.09 -2.89 16.76
C ALA A 302 6.26 -1.46 17.30
N LEU A 303 5.37 -1.00 18.18
CA LEU A 303 5.50 0.30 18.86
C LEU A 303 6.77 0.37 19.70
N LYS A 304 7.01 -0.64 20.56
CA LYS A 304 8.21 -0.69 21.41
C LYS A 304 9.51 -0.74 20.61
N ARG A 305 9.49 -1.38 19.45
CA ARG A 305 10.68 -1.59 18.63
C ARG A 305 11.05 -0.37 17.79
N TYR A 306 10.05 0.30 17.22
CA TYR A 306 10.27 1.38 16.25
C TYR A 306 9.99 2.76 16.82
N SER A 307 9.35 2.85 18.00
CA SER A 307 9.02 4.13 18.68
C SER A 307 8.22 5.10 17.82
N HIS A 308 7.41 4.58 16.90
CA HIS A 308 6.49 5.37 16.08
C HIS A 308 5.16 5.59 16.79
N HIS A 309 4.31 6.44 16.20
CA HIS A 309 3.20 7.07 16.89
C HIS A 309 1.94 6.18 16.96
N LEU A 310 1.71 5.34 15.95
CA LEU A 310 0.47 4.57 15.83
C LEU A 310 0.66 3.30 15.01
N VAL A 311 0.14 2.18 15.50
CA VAL A 311 -0.05 0.96 14.73
C VAL A 311 -1.54 0.74 14.48
N ILE A 312 -1.91 0.53 13.23
CA ILE A 312 -3.25 0.11 12.83
C ILE A 312 -3.21 -1.39 12.55
N GLY A 313 -3.73 -2.18 13.48
CA GLY A 313 -3.85 -3.62 13.36
C GLY A 313 -5.13 -4.02 12.61
N ASN A 314 -5.08 -5.06 11.80
CA ASN A 314 -6.26 -5.67 11.22
C ASN A 314 -6.09 -7.19 11.03
N LEU A 315 -7.18 -7.93 11.24
CA LEU A 315 -7.24 -9.35 10.87
C LEU A 315 -7.56 -9.50 9.38
N LEU A 316 -6.93 -10.45 8.70
CA LEU A 316 -7.13 -10.66 7.26
C LEU A 316 -8.60 -10.81 6.89
N GLN A 317 -9.36 -11.56 7.70
CA GLN A 317 -10.76 -11.91 7.47
C GLN A 317 -11.69 -10.69 7.61
N HIS A 318 -11.42 -9.81 8.58
CA HIS A 318 -12.31 -8.69 8.94
C HIS A 318 -11.74 -7.31 8.57
N ARG A 319 -10.63 -7.25 7.84
CA ARG A 319 -9.92 -6.00 7.48
C ARG A 319 -10.78 -4.92 6.82
N LYS A 320 -11.91 -5.29 6.21
CA LYS A 320 -12.83 -4.35 5.55
C LYS A 320 -13.83 -3.70 6.52
N TYR A 321 -14.02 -4.27 7.72
CA TYR A 321 -15.10 -3.93 8.63
C TYR A 321 -14.60 -3.42 9.98
N GLU A 322 -13.42 -3.88 10.41
CA GLU A 322 -12.82 -3.44 11.66
C GLU A 322 -11.29 -3.31 11.59
N VAL A 323 -10.78 -2.39 12.41
CA VAL A 323 -9.36 -2.22 12.69
C VAL A 323 -9.17 -1.89 14.16
N VAL A 324 -7.98 -2.14 14.67
CA VAL A 324 -7.57 -1.70 16.01
C VAL A 324 -6.47 -0.67 15.91
N PHE A 325 -6.66 0.47 16.57
CA PHE A 325 -5.61 1.43 16.82
C PHE A 325 -4.88 1.07 18.10
N VAL A 326 -3.56 0.98 18.02
CA VAL A 326 -2.68 0.75 19.16
C VAL A 326 -1.66 1.88 19.18
N ASP A 327 -1.59 2.61 20.28
CA ASP A 327 -0.56 3.62 20.58
C ASP A 327 0.10 3.30 21.93
N GLN A 328 0.92 4.21 22.47
CA GLN A 328 1.63 3.98 23.74
C GLN A 328 0.72 3.99 24.97
N GLU A 329 -0.42 4.67 24.90
CA GLU A 329 -1.32 4.94 26.03
C GLU A 329 -2.58 4.07 25.99
N SER A 330 -3.03 3.69 24.79
CA SER A 330 -4.36 3.13 24.57
C SER A 330 -4.43 2.12 23.42
N THR A 331 -5.49 1.32 23.47
CA THR A 331 -5.92 0.44 22.40
C THR A 331 -7.40 0.68 22.15
N SER A 332 -7.77 1.02 20.92
CA SER A 332 -9.15 1.36 20.57
C SER A 332 -9.57 0.70 19.26
N TRP A 333 -10.71 0.01 19.26
CA TRP A 333 -11.28 -0.62 18.07
C TRP A 333 -12.16 0.37 17.31
N LEU A 334 -11.97 0.45 15.98
CA LEU A 334 -12.93 1.07 15.08
C LEU A 334 -13.63 -0.01 14.28
N ARG A 335 -14.97 0.04 14.27
CA ARG A 335 -15.84 -0.91 13.57
C ARG A 335 -16.85 -0.14 12.77
N LEU A 336 -17.08 -0.56 11.53
CA LEU A 336 -18.26 -0.10 10.79
C LEU A 336 -19.53 -0.52 11.53
N PRO A 337 -20.60 0.29 11.51
CA PRO A 337 -21.89 -0.11 12.06
C PRO A 337 -22.36 -1.40 11.37
N GLN A 338 -22.55 -2.48 12.13
CA GLN A 338 -23.24 -3.67 11.63
C GLN A 338 -24.73 -3.31 11.49
N ASN A 339 -25.16 -2.88 10.29
CA ASN A 339 -26.58 -2.76 9.91
C ASN A 339 -26.77 -2.80 8.37
N ALA A 340 -26.51 -3.98 7.80
CA ALA A 340 -27.52 -4.74 7.02
C ALA A 340 -26.88 -5.98 6.42
N GLU A 341 -26.94 -7.07 7.16
CA GLU A 341 -27.13 -8.36 6.50
C GLU A 341 -28.56 -8.36 5.92
N GLU A 342 -28.61 -8.51 4.59
CA GLU A 342 -29.50 -9.43 3.90
C GLU A 342 -30.98 -9.47 4.33
N GLU A 343 -31.73 -8.45 3.94
CA GLU A 343 -33.06 -8.70 3.36
C GLU A 343 -33.16 -7.94 2.04
N THR A 344 -32.85 -8.63 0.94
CA THR A 344 -33.65 -8.51 -0.28
C THR A 344 -33.55 -9.81 -1.05
N ASN A 345 -34.56 -10.66 -0.89
CA ASN A 345 -35.18 -11.26 -2.05
C ASN A 345 -35.56 -10.11 -2.99
N GLY A 346 -34.88 -10.01 -4.13
CA GLY A 346 -35.32 -9.23 -5.29
C GLY A 346 -35.52 -7.72 -5.09
N GLY A 347 -34.43 -6.95 -5.05
CA GLY A 347 -34.51 -5.51 -5.32
C GLY A 347 -33.32 -4.71 -4.80
N LYS A 348 -32.39 -4.32 -5.67
CA LYS A 348 -31.33 -3.36 -5.31
C LYS A 348 -31.98 -2.02 -4.96
N LEU A 349 -32.07 -1.68 -3.67
CA LEU A 349 -32.38 -0.32 -3.22
C LEU A 349 -31.23 0.63 -3.62
N PRO A 350 -31.51 1.73 -4.35
CA PRO A 350 -30.52 2.74 -4.66
C PRO A 350 -30.41 3.69 -3.45
N GLY A 351 -29.39 3.53 -2.60
CA GLY A 351 -29.19 4.51 -1.53
C GLY A 351 -28.26 4.17 -0.36
N LYS A 352 -27.89 2.90 -0.13
CA LYS A 352 -26.86 2.61 0.88
C LYS A 352 -25.48 2.94 0.32
N GLN A 353 -24.91 4.07 0.75
CA GLN A 353 -23.48 4.31 0.59
C GLN A 353 -22.75 3.16 1.28
N ASN A 354 -22.04 2.32 0.51
CA ASN A 354 -21.13 1.33 1.06
C ASN A 354 -20.01 2.08 1.77
N LEU A 355 -20.20 2.33 3.07
CA LEU A 355 -19.23 3.03 3.89
C LEU A 355 -17.98 2.16 4.00
N GLU A 356 -16.85 2.68 3.58
CA GLU A 356 -15.56 1.99 3.69
C GLU A 356 -14.95 2.29 5.06
N ILE A 357 -14.26 1.32 5.68
CA ILE A 357 -13.67 1.49 7.03
C ILE A 357 -12.67 2.66 7.08
N GLU A 358 -12.09 3.04 5.95
CA GLU A 358 -11.25 4.24 5.81
C GLU A 358 -11.97 5.54 6.15
N ALA A 359 -13.31 5.58 6.01
CA ALA A 359 -14.14 6.69 6.46
C ALA A 359 -14.09 6.88 7.99
N LEU A 360 -13.69 5.86 8.75
CA LEU A 360 -13.45 5.94 10.19
C LEU A 360 -11.95 6.12 10.50
N ILE A 361 -11.08 5.42 9.76
CA ILE A 361 -9.63 5.45 9.98
C ILE A 361 -9.06 6.84 9.75
N VAL A 362 -9.35 7.45 8.59
CA VAL A 362 -8.69 8.69 8.18
C VAL A 362 -9.07 9.86 9.09
N PRO A 363 -10.35 10.09 9.44
CA PRO A 363 -10.69 11.15 10.41
C PRO A 363 -9.98 11.00 11.75
N GLU A 364 -9.85 9.77 12.27
CA GLU A 364 -9.17 9.52 13.54
C GLU A 364 -7.66 9.76 13.45
N VAL A 365 -7.02 9.36 12.35
CA VAL A 365 -5.60 9.68 12.08
C VAL A 365 -5.40 11.19 11.95
N VAL A 366 -6.29 11.89 11.24
CA VAL A 366 -6.22 13.34 11.06
C VAL A 366 -6.39 14.08 12.38
N ARG A 367 -7.29 13.60 13.25
CA ARG A 367 -7.48 14.14 14.61
C ARG A 367 -6.21 14.00 15.45
N ARG A 368 -5.61 12.81 15.47
CA ARG A 368 -4.36 12.53 16.21
C ARG A 368 -3.18 13.34 15.68
N HIS A 369 -3.05 13.46 14.36
CA HIS A 369 -2.01 14.28 13.74
C HIS A 369 -2.19 15.77 14.09
N GLY A 370 -3.43 16.27 14.11
CA GLY A 370 -3.74 17.62 14.56
C GLY A 370 -3.35 17.87 16.03
N ALA A 371 -3.63 16.92 16.92
CA ALA A 371 -3.23 17.00 18.32
C ALA A 371 -1.71 17.03 18.51
N MET A 372 -0.98 16.19 17.77
CA MET A 372 0.49 16.16 17.77
C MET A 372 1.07 17.53 17.35
N ILE A 373 0.58 18.10 16.25
CA ILE A 373 1.00 19.44 15.79
C ILE A 373 0.72 20.49 16.87
N TRP A 374 -0.45 20.45 17.52
CA TRP A 374 -0.82 21.40 18.54
C TRP A 374 0.08 21.32 19.78
N HIS A 375 0.38 20.11 20.27
CA HIS A 375 1.26 19.92 21.43
C HIS A 375 2.67 20.45 21.18
N VAL A 376 3.22 20.23 19.99
CA VAL A 376 4.52 20.78 19.60
C VAL A 376 4.50 22.31 19.62
N VAL A 377 3.46 22.94 19.05
CA VAL A 377 3.31 24.40 19.06
C VAL A 377 3.17 24.95 20.49
N ALA A 378 2.41 24.27 21.35
CA ALA A 378 2.22 24.69 22.74
C ALA A 378 3.51 24.59 23.56
N ALA A 379 4.29 23.52 23.38
CA ALA A 379 5.59 23.34 24.02
C ALA A 379 6.59 24.43 23.61
N THR A 380 6.68 24.75 22.32
CA THR A 380 7.56 25.81 21.80
C THR A 380 7.16 27.20 22.28
N ARG A 381 5.85 27.48 22.42
CA ARG A 381 5.38 28.76 23.00
C ARG A 381 5.74 28.90 24.48
N SER A 382 5.64 27.81 25.23
CA SER A 382 5.94 27.80 26.67
C SER A 382 7.44 27.96 26.96
N SER A 383 8.32 27.49 26.06
CA SER A 383 9.77 27.67 26.21
C SER A 383 10.27 29.07 25.82
N ILE A 384 9.55 29.80 24.95
CA ILE A 384 9.91 31.16 24.53
C ILE A 384 9.37 32.22 25.51
N GLY A 385 8.25 31.96 26.19
CA GLY A 385 7.64 32.87 27.18
C GLY A 385 8.34 32.94 28.55
N GLY A 386 9.56 32.41 28.67
CA GLY A 386 10.34 32.35 29.92
C GLY A 386 11.44 33.40 30.07
N LEU A 387 11.46 34.47 29.26
CA LEU A 387 12.37 35.60 29.46
C LEU A 387 11.66 36.67 30.31
N PRO A 388 12.28 37.15 31.42
CA PRO A 388 11.64 38.11 32.32
C PRO A 388 11.59 39.52 31.70
N ASP A 389 10.59 40.29 32.14
CA ASP A 389 10.30 41.70 31.80
C ASP A 389 11.50 42.65 31.95
#